data_AF-A8QCX3-F1
#
_entry.id   AF-A8QCX3-F1
#
_cell.length_a   1.000
_cell.length_b   1.000
_cell.length_c   1.000
_cell.angle_alpha   90.00
_cell.angle_beta   90.00
_cell.angle_gamma   90.00
#
_symmetry.space_group_name_H-M   'P 1'
#
loop_
_entity.id
_entity.type
_entity.pdbx_description
1 polymer ?
#
loop_
_entity_poly.entity_id
_entity_poly.type
_entity_poly.pdbx_seq_one_letter_code
_entity_poly.pdbx_strand_id
1 'polypeptide(L)'
;MHGTKSQVVHRAYGTDGKKPQVPKVEEQENPVRRDTVAVDGFGSVTIRFVASNPGAWFMHCHMDWHLSAGLAMEMVQAPEKAKEVLKVPSYVEEQCKVWKKQSDQKLRGP
;
A
#
# COMPACT_ATOMS: atom_id res chain seq x y z
N MET A 1 3.58 -2.37 1.78
CA MET A 1 3.42 -0.96 1.35
C MET A 1 4.46 -0.70 0.31
N HIS A 2 4.04 -0.28 -0.88
CA HIS A 2 4.97 0.03 -1.96
C HIS A 2 5.68 1.36 -1.69
N GLY A 3 6.82 1.58 -2.34
CA GLY A 3 7.54 2.86 -2.34
C GLY A 3 8.29 3.23 -1.06
N THR A 4 8.02 2.58 0.08
CA THR A 4 8.67 2.90 1.36
C THR A 4 8.75 1.70 2.31
N LYS A 5 9.75 1.72 3.19
CA LYS A 5 9.81 0.83 4.36
C LYS A 5 9.17 1.55 5.54
N SER A 6 8.00 1.10 5.96
CA SER A 6 7.32 1.70 7.10
C SER A 6 7.88 1.19 8.42
N GLN A 7 7.79 2.04 9.43
CA GLN A 7 8.12 1.73 10.80
C GLN A 7 6.86 1.26 11.52
N VAL A 8 6.92 0.09 12.17
CA VAL A 8 5.82 -0.41 13.00
C VAL A 8 5.98 0.17 14.40
N VAL A 9 5.09 1.10 14.77
CA VAL A 9 5.20 1.81 16.06
C VAL A 9 4.31 1.23 17.15
N HIS A 10 3.24 0.53 16.77
CA HIS A 10 2.34 -0.08 17.72
C HIS A 10 1.57 -1.23 17.09
N ARG A 11 1.18 -2.20 17.93
CA ARG A 11 0.34 -3.35 17.56
C ARG A 11 -0.67 -3.58 18.66
N ALA A 12 -1.95 -3.67 18.29
CA ALA A 12 -3.01 -4.12 19.17
C ALA A 12 -3.48 -5.50 18.73
N TYR A 13 -3.74 -6.37 19.71
CA TYR A 13 -4.04 -7.77 19.46
C TYR A 13 -5.44 -8.13 19.92
N GLY A 14 -6.34 -8.40 18.98
CA GLY A 14 -7.71 -8.86 19.27
C GLY A 14 -8.53 -7.92 20.16
N THR A 15 -9.83 -8.18 20.25
CA THR A 15 -10.73 -7.51 21.20
C THR A 15 -11.21 -8.44 22.31
N ASP A 16 -10.78 -9.70 22.29
CA ASP A 16 -11.25 -10.76 23.19
C ASP A 16 -10.53 -10.81 24.56
N GLY A 17 -9.57 -9.92 24.78
CA GLY A 17 -8.80 -9.82 26.03
C GLY A 17 -7.84 -10.97 26.32
N LYS A 18 -7.73 -11.96 25.42
CA LYS A 18 -6.88 -13.15 25.60
C LYS A 18 -5.44 -12.92 25.17
N LYS A 19 -5.21 -11.95 24.28
CA LYS A 19 -3.88 -11.62 23.79
C LYS A 19 -3.25 -10.49 24.63
N PRO A 20 -1.92 -10.49 24.81
CA PRO A 20 -1.22 -9.44 25.55
C PRO A 20 -1.51 -8.07 24.95
N GLN A 21 -1.88 -7.10 25.79
CA GLN A 21 -2.00 -5.71 25.36
C GLN A 21 -0.61 -5.09 25.30
N VAL A 22 -0.22 -4.54 24.15
CA VAL A 22 1.05 -3.81 24.00
C VAL A 22 0.80 -2.36 24.41
N PRO A 23 1.53 -1.78 25.37
CA PRO A 23 1.41 -0.36 25.68
C PRO A 23 1.76 0.48 24.45
N LYS A 24 1.03 1.58 24.22
CA LYS A 24 1.40 2.56 23.20
C LYS A 24 2.59 3.37 23.72
N VAL A 25 3.73 3.26 23.05
CA VAL A 25 4.90 4.12 23.28
C VAL A 25 4.86 5.20 22.21
N GLU A 26 4.56 6.45 22.60
CA GLU A 26 4.40 7.57 21.65
C GLU A 26 5.71 7.86 20.89
N GLU A 27 6.86 7.81 21.58
CA GLU A 27 8.18 8.09 21.02
C GLU A 27 9.09 6.85 21.07
N GLN A 28 9.06 6.07 19.99
CA GLN A 28 10.05 5.01 19.78
C GLN A 28 11.23 5.53 18.97
N GLU A 29 12.45 5.45 19.51
CA GLU A 29 13.67 5.89 18.83
C GLU A 29 13.98 5.06 17.57
N ASN A 30 13.91 3.72 17.67
CA ASN A 30 14.26 2.83 16.57
C ASN A 30 13.28 1.64 16.42
N PRO A 31 12.03 1.89 15.98
CA PRO A 31 11.06 0.82 15.70
C PRO A 31 11.48 -0.06 14.52
N VAL A 32 10.93 -1.28 14.47
CA VAL A 32 11.13 -2.23 13.37
C VAL A 32 10.68 -1.60 12.04
N ARG A 33 11.55 -1.69 11.02
CA ARG A 33 11.29 -1.19 9.67
C ARG A 33 11.06 -2.35 8.70
N ARG A 34 9.93 -2.36 8.00
CA ARG A 34 9.60 -3.37 6.97
C ARG A 34 8.54 -2.87 6.00
N ASP A 35 8.34 -3.59 4.90
CA ASP A 35 7.31 -3.27 3.90
C ASP A 35 5.97 -4.00 4.15
N THR A 36 6.02 -5.19 4.76
CA THR A 36 4.87 -6.07 4.99
C THR A 36 4.79 -6.46 6.46
N VAL A 37 3.62 -6.32 7.07
CA VAL A 37 3.38 -6.68 8.48
C VAL A 37 2.05 -7.41 8.60
N ALA A 38 2.02 -8.50 9.35
CA ALA A 38 0.79 -9.22 9.64
C ALA A 38 -0.09 -8.38 10.59
N VAL A 39 -1.39 -8.31 10.27
CA VAL A 39 -2.43 -7.74 11.10
C VAL A 39 -3.30 -8.89 11.57
N ASP A 40 -3.38 -9.09 12.88
CA ASP A 40 -4.23 -10.13 13.46
C ASP A 40 -5.71 -9.76 13.29
N GLY A 41 -6.56 -10.78 13.17
CA GLY A 41 -8.01 -10.60 13.23
C GLY A 41 -8.41 -9.85 14.50
N PHE A 42 -9.30 -8.86 14.35
CA PHE A 42 -9.74 -7.96 15.42
C PHE A 42 -8.61 -7.17 16.10
N GLY A 43 -7.42 -7.10 15.49
CA GLY A 43 -6.29 -6.29 15.95
C GLY A 43 -6.06 -5.05 15.09
N SER A 44 -4.96 -4.35 15.37
CA SER A 44 -4.52 -3.21 14.56
C SER A 44 -2.99 -3.10 14.54
N VAL A 45 -2.47 -2.40 13.53
CA VAL A 45 -1.06 -2.06 13.44
C VAL A 45 -0.94 -0.59 13.09
N THR A 46 -0.24 0.17 13.92
CA THR A 46 0.09 1.57 13.63
C THR A 46 1.46 1.61 12.98
N ILE A 47 1.52 2.26 11.82
CA ILE A 47 2.75 2.46 11.06
C ILE A 47 3.03 3.95 10.87
N ARG A 48 4.31 4.31 10.80
CA ARG A 48 4.75 5.64 10.35
C ARG A 48 5.78 5.49 9.23
N PHE A 49 5.80 6.45 8.32
CA PHE A 49 6.76 6.50 7.22
C PHE A 49 7.00 7.96 6.83
N VAL A 50 8.14 8.22 6.20
CA VAL A 50 8.44 9.55 5.63
C VAL A 50 8.00 9.53 4.17
N ALA A 51 7.15 10.49 3.79
CA ALA A 51 6.68 10.66 2.41
C ALA A 51 7.77 11.30 1.51
N SER A 52 8.88 10.59 1.37
CA SER A 52 10.10 11.04 0.67
C SER A 52 10.23 10.51 -0.75
N ASN A 53 9.25 9.72 -1.22
CA ASN A 53 9.27 9.09 -2.53
C ASN A 53 8.02 9.53 -3.34
N PRO A 54 8.12 10.59 -4.17
CA PRO A 54 6.99 11.08 -4.97
C PRO A 54 6.45 10.01 -5.91
N GLY A 55 5.14 9.79 -5.92
CA GLY A 55 4.49 8.76 -6.73
C GLY A 55 3.18 8.27 -6.13
N ALA A 56 2.58 7.27 -6.78
CA ALA A 56 1.37 6.61 -6.30
C ALA A 56 1.72 5.20 -5.83
N TRP A 57 1.54 4.94 -4.53
CA TRP A 57 2.03 3.72 -3.89
C TRP A 57 0.91 2.91 -3.25
N PHE A 58 0.86 1.65 -3.63
CA PHE A 58 -0.18 0.74 -3.17
C PHE A 58 0.08 0.22 -1.74
N MET A 59 -0.97 0.22 -0.93
CA MET A 59 -1.03 -0.37 0.40
C MET A 59 -2.22 -1.32 0.46
N HIS A 60 -1.96 -2.61 0.57
CA HIS A 60 -3.00 -3.63 0.45
C HIS A 60 -2.69 -4.86 1.32
N CYS A 61 -3.70 -5.72 1.47
CA CYS A 61 -3.46 -7.06 1.99
C CYS A 61 -2.70 -7.88 0.95
N HIS A 62 -1.67 -8.61 1.38
CA HIS A 62 -0.85 -9.45 0.50
C HIS A 62 -1.46 -10.85 0.26
N MET A 63 -2.74 -11.03 0.57
CA MET A 63 -3.53 -12.20 0.20
C MET A 63 -4.29 -11.87 -1.09
N ASP A 64 -4.04 -12.61 -2.16
CA ASP A 64 -4.54 -12.30 -3.50
C ASP A 64 -6.06 -12.15 -3.56
N TRP A 65 -6.78 -12.97 -2.82
CA TRP A 65 -8.24 -12.94 -2.75
C TRP A 65 -8.78 -11.75 -1.94
N HIS A 66 -8.07 -11.30 -0.90
CA HIS A 66 -8.42 -10.05 -0.20
C HIS A 66 -8.14 -8.83 -1.08
N LEU A 67 -7.01 -8.83 -1.79
CA LEU A 67 -6.67 -7.75 -2.72
C LEU A 67 -7.72 -7.65 -3.84
N SER A 68 -8.07 -8.78 -4.45
CA SER A 68 -9.08 -8.84 -5.52
C SER A 68 -10.47 -8.44 -5.02
N ALA A 69 -10.78 -8.69 -3.75
CA ALA A 69 -12.00 -8.21 -3.09
C ALA A 69 -11.97 -6.72 -2.72
N GLY A 70 -10.86 -6.02 -2.95
CA GLY A 70 -10.74 -4.57 -2.77
C GLY A 70 -10.07 -4.12 -1.47
N LEU A 71 -9.40 -5.01 -0.72
CA LEU A 71 -8.66 -4.63 0.49
C LEU A 71 -7.34 -3.94 0.12
N ALA A 72 -7.45 -2.72 -0.37
CA ALA A 72 -6.36 -1.89 -0.85
C ALA A 72 -6.65 -0.39 -0.70
N MET A 73 -5.57 0.38 -0.70
CA MET A 73 -5.53 1.83 -0.67
C MET A 73 -4.34 2.31 -1.50
N GLU A 74 -4.48 3.45 -2.17
CA GLU A 74 -3.40 4.10 -2.90
C GLU A 74 -2.97 5.38 -2.19
N MET A 75 -1.66 5.50 -1.95
CA MET A 75 -1.05 6.67 -1.33
C MET A 75 -0.37 7.53 -2.38
N VAL A 76 -0.98 8.65 -2.72
CA VAL A 76 -0.40 9.63 -3.66
C VAL A 76 0.53 10.58 -2.89
N GLN A 77 1.84 10.35 -3.01
CA GLN A 77 2.88 11.13 -2.35
C GLN A 77 3.39 12.23 -3.28
N ALA A 78 3.33 13.48 -2.80
CA ALA A 78 3.89 14.67 -3.47
C ALA A 78 3.58 14.73 -4.99
N PRO A 79 2.30 14.82 -5.39
CA PRO A 79 1.89 14.69 -6.79
C PRO A 79 2.53 15.71 -7.74
N GLU A 80 2.72 16.96 -7.29
CA GLU A 80 3.38 17.97 -8.11
C GLU A 80 4.85 17.64 -8.33
N LYS A 81 5.55 17.16 -7.30
CA LYS A 81 6.92 16.70 -7.45
C LYS A 81 7.01 15.44 -8.31
N ALA A 82 6.02 14.54 -8.18
CA ALA A 82 5.93 13.33 -8.96
C ALA A 82 5.86 13.63 -10.47
N LYS A 83 5.08 14.64 -10.90
CA LYS A 83 5.03 15.06 -12.31
C LYS A 83 6.37 15.52 -12.86
N GLU A 84 7.18 16.18 -12.03
CA GLU A 84 8.50 16.68 -12.43
C GLU A 84 9.54 15.56 -12.54
N VAL A 85 9.52 14.60 -11.60
CA VAL A 85 10.57 13.57 -11.46
C VAL A 85 10.24 12.27 -12.16
N LEU A 86 8.95 11.90 -12.26
CA LEU A 86 8.49 10.69 -12.93
C LEU A 86 8.35 10.96 -14.43
N LYS A 87 9.43 10.73 -15.16
CA LYS A 87 9.40 10.67 -16.62
C LYS A 87 8.80 9.33 -17.04
N VAL A 88 7.50 9.32 -17.32
CA VAL A 88 6.80 8.11 -17.79
C VAL A 88 7.40 7.67 -19.13
N PRO A 89 7.99 6.46 -19.22
CA PRO A 89 8.54 5.98 -20.47
C PRO A 89 7.44 5.76 -21.52
N SER A 90 7.77 5.97 -22.80
CA SER A 90 6.81 5.83 -23.91
C SER A 90 6.15 4.44 -23.97
N TYR A 91 6.86 3.38 -23.57
CA TYR A 91 6.30 2.03 -23.55
C TYR A 91 5.08 1.91 -22.62
N VAL A 92 4.99 2.71 -21.55
CA VAL A 92 3.83 2.68 -20.64
C VAL A 92 2.58 3.18 -21.36
N GLU A 93 2.70 4.25 -22.15
CA GLU A 93 1.61 4.75 -22.97
C GLU A 93 1.20 3.75 -24.07
N GLU A 94 2.17 3.06 -24.66
CA GLU A 94 1.92 1.99 -25.63
C GLU A 94 1.13 0.83 -25.00
N GLN A 95 1.50 0.39 -23.79
CA GLN A 95 0.74 -0.64 -23.06
C GLN A 95 -0.70 -0.20 -22.78
N CYS A 96 -0.92 1.07 -22.42
CA CYS A 96 -2.26 1.62 -22.26
C CYS A 96 -3.09 1.54 -23.55
N LYS A 97 -2.48 1.83 -24.71
CA LYS A 97 -3.14 1.72 -26.03
C LYS A 97 -3.49 0.27 -26.38
N VAL A 98 -2.57 -0.66 -26.12
CA VAL A 98 -2.81 -2.11 -26.34
C VAL A 98 -3.95 -2.60 -25.45
N TRP A 99 -3.93 -2.26 -24.17
CA TRP A 99 -4.97 -2.63 -23.23
C TRP A 99 -6.34 -2.08 -23.64
N LYS A 100 -6.40 -0.79 -24.02
CA LYS A 100 -7.65 -0.16 -24.49
C LYS A 100 -8.21 -0.88 -25.72
N LYS A 101 -7.37 -1.21 -26.70
CA LYS A 101 -7.80 -1.97 -27.89
C LYS A 101 -8.34 -3.36 -27.51
N GLN A 102 -7.68 -4.04 -26.57
CA GLN A 102 -8.10 -5.35 -26.08
C GLN A 102 -9.41 -5.27 -25.28
N SER A 103 -9.59 -4.26 -24.42
CA SER A 103 -10.83 -4.05 -23.67
C SER A 103 -12.00 -3.73 -24.60
N ASP A 104 -11.77 -2.87 -25.60
CA ASP A 104 -12.78 -2.51 -26.58
C ASP A 104 -13.16 -3.71 -27.47
N GLN A 105 -12.20 -4.58 -27.81
CA GLN A 105 -12.47 -5.83 -28.52
C GLN A 105 -13.21 -6.86 -27.64
N LYS A 106 -12.87 -6.99 -26.36
CA LYS A 106 -13.57 -7.89 -25.43
C LYS A 106 -15.00 -7.43 -25.13
N LEU A 107 -15.24 -6.11 -25.09
CA LEU A 107 -16.58 -5.52 -24.96
C LEU A 107 -17.41 -5.63 -26.24
N ARG A 108 -16.77 -5.87 -27.39
CA ARG A 108 -17.46 -6.03 -28.67
C ARG A 108 -17.96 -7.44 -28.96
N GLY A 109 -17.57 -8.46 -28.17
CA GLY A 109 -17.96 -9.86 -28.39
C GLY A 109 -17.67 -10.37 -29.81
N PRO A 110 -17.92 -11.66 -30.12
CA PRO A 110 -18.14 -12.08 -31.50
C PRO A 110 -19.39 -11.41 -32.10
#